data_AF-A0AAN5I2D5-F1
#
_entry.id   AF-A0AAN5I2D5-F1
#
_cell.length_a   1.000
_cell.length_b   1.000
_cell.length_c   1.000
_cell.angle_alpha   90.00
_cell.angle_beta   90.00
_cell.angle_gamma   90.00
#
_symmetry.space_group_name_H-M   'P 1'
#
loop_
_entity.id
_entity.type
_entity.pdbx_description
1 polymer ?
#
loop_
_entity_poly.entity_id
_entity_poly.type
_entity_poly.pdbx_seq_one_letter_code
_entity_poly.pdbx_strand_id
1 'polypeptide(L)'
;LRSFTGDLFICTSHVTEQASMQQENSYEPNFWPRMQPRKCYLCGEMAFPWIATPENPVERDYFFNNLVELNENQRARIQQLINSNSRASICRRHYRERTKRTLPMCDEDANELIVDKSAKTRGEKVSRTKPTTVSAD
;
A
#
# COMPACT_ATOMS: atom_id res chain seq x y z
N LEU A 1 68.90 7.69 5.51
CA LEU A 1 68.83 9.15 5.26
C LEU A 1 68.82 9.39 3.76
N ARG A 2 67.62 9.45 3.15
CA ARG A 2 67.44 9.91 1.77
C ARG A 2 66.30 10.93 1.79
N SER A 3 66.69 12.19 1.67
CA SER A 3 65.81 13.34 1.59
C SER A 3 65.13 13.34 0.23
N PHE A 4 63.80 13.27 0.21
CA PHE A 4 62.99 13.55 -0.97
C PHE A 4 62.48 14.98 -0.84
N THR A 5 63.24 15.93 -1.38
CA THR A 5 62.72 17.24 -1.79
C THR A 5 62.15 17.08 -3.18
N GLY A 6 60.85 16.80 -3.26
CA GLY A 6 60.10 16.68 -4.50
C GLY A 6 59.02 17.74 -4.54
N ASP A 7 59.22 18.71 -5.41
CA ASP A 7 58.36 19.87 -5.63
C ASP A 7 56.90 19.52 -5.87
N LEU A 8 56.04 20.23 -5.16
CA LEU A 8 54.59 20.22 -5.29
C LEU A 8 54.20 20.95 -6.58
N PHE A 9 54.20 20.22 -7.70
CA PHE A 9 53.61 20.70 -8.96
C PHE A 9 52.08 20.70 -8.84
N ILE A 10 51.52 21.82 -8.37
CA ILE A 10 50.09 22.10 -8.50
C ILE A 10 49.87 22.53 -9.96
N CYS A 11 49.38 21.61 -10.80
CA CYS A 11 48.91 21.95 -12.14
C CYS A 11 47.70 22.89 -12.04
N THR A 12 47.92 24.19 -12.24
CA THR A 12 46.91 25.26 -12.30
C THR A 12 46.08 25.27 -13.60
N SER A 13 45.91 24.12 -14.27
CA SER A 13 45.31 24.03 -15.60
C SER A 13 44.14 23.04 -15.73
N HIS A 14 43.44 22.77 -14.62
CA HIS A 14 42.14 22.06 -14.65
C HIS A 14 40.97 22.96 -14.20
N VAL A 15 40.94 24.20 -14.68
CA VAL A 15 39.72 25.03 -14.72
C VAL A 15 39.31 25.18 -16.18
N THR A 16 38.94 24.07 -16.81
CA THR A 16 38.21 24.06 -18.07
C THR A 16 36.74 23.82 -17.75
N GLU A 17 35.98 24.92 -17.80
CA GLU A 17 34.63 24.98 -18.34
C GLU A 17 33.75 23.73 -18.14
N GLN A 18 33.22 23.56 -16.93
CA GLN A 18 31.90 22.92 -16.76
C GLN A 18 30.84 24.01 -16.51
N ALA A 19 30.68 24.90 -17.49
CA ALA A 19 29.67 25.95 -17.47
C ALA A 19 28.78 25.86 -18.71
N SER A 20 28.02 24.77 -18.87
CA SER A 20 26.83 24.74 -19.75
C SER A 20 26.16 23.36 -19.76
N MET A 21 25.67 22.89 -18.62
CA MET A 21 24.59 21.91 -18.64
C MET A 21 23.66 22.18 -17.47
N GLN A 22 23.17 23.42 -17.41
CA GLN A 22 21.82 23.64 -16.91
C GLN A 22 20.89 23.02 -17.97
N GLN A 23 20.77 21.70 -17.94
CA GLN A 23 19.59 21.03 -18.42
C GLN A 23 18.49 21.64 -17.58
N GLU A 24 17.76 22.58 -18.18
CA GLU A 24 16.50 23.06 -17.64
C GLU A 24 15.71 21.78 -17.41
N ASN A 25 15.71 21.30 -16.16
CA ASN A 25 14.70 20.38 -15.70
C ASN A 25 13.42 21.19 -15.89
N SER A 26 12.83 21.05 -17.07
CA SER A 26 11.46 21.37 -17.35
C SER A 26 10.68 20.50 -16.37
N TYR A 27 10.54 21.03 -15.16
CA TYR A 27 9.48 20.71 -14.25
C TYR A 27 8.22 21.13 -15.00
N GLU A 28 7.84 20.32 -15.99
CA GLU A 28 6.50 20.20 -16.50
C GLU A 28 5.65 20.10 -15.24
N PRO A 29 4.89 21.14 -14.89
CA PRO A 29 4.17 21.19 -13.62
C PRO A 29 3.27 19.97 -13.62
N ASN A 30 3.63 19.00 -12.78
CA ASN A 30 3.11 17.63 -12.79
C ASN A 30 1.66 17.64 -13.27
N PHE A 31 1.48 17.24 -14.53
CA PHE A 31 0.19 17.18 -15.21
C PHE A 31 -0.55 15.96 -14.66
N TRP A 32 -0.80 15.97 -13.35
CA TRP A 32 -1.75 15.06 -12.73
C TRP A 32 -3.05 15.33 -13.49
N PRO A 33 -3.56 14.35 -14.27
CA PRO A 33 -4.81 14.53 -14.98
C PRO A 33 -5.81 15.02 -13.95
N ARG A 34 -6.38 16.22 -14.16
CA ARG A 34 -7.30 16.87 -13.22
C ARG A 34 -8.41 15.88 -12.93
N MET A 35 -8.25 15.11 -11.86
CA MET A 35 -9.16 14.04 -11.55
C MET A 35 -10.47 14.71 -11.19
N GLN A 36 -11.46 14.54 -12.07
CA GLN A 36 -12.74 15.16 -11.82
C GLN A 36 -13.31 14.60 -10.51
N PRO A 37 -13.85 15.46 -9.65
CA PRO A 37 -14.48 15.00 -8.42
C PRO A 37 -15.63 14.07 -8.80
N ARG A 38 -15.72 12.92 -8.13
CA ARG A 38 -16.77 11.94 -8.36
C ARG A 38 -17.62 11.78 -7.10
N LYS A 39 -18.89 11.48 -7.33
CA LYS A 39 -19.82 11.14 -6.25
C LYS A 39 -19.45 9.79 -5.67
N CYS A 40 -19.27 9.72 -4.36
CA CYS A 40 -19.05 8.46 -3.67
C CYS A 40 -20.30 7.59 -3.73
N TYR A 41 -20.15 6.32 -4.09
CA TYR A 41 -21.26 5.38 -4.16
C TYR A 41 -21.90 5.08 -2.78
N LEU A 42 -21.12 5.16 -1.70
CA LEU A 42 -21.58 4.85 -0.35
C LEU A 42 -22.32 6.01 0.32
N CYS A 43 -21.66 7.15 0.49
CA CYS A 43 -22.26 8.32 1.15
C CYS A 43 -23.01 9.26 0.20
N GLY A 44 -22.76 9.20 -1.11
CA GLY A 44 -23.36 10.12 -2.07
C GLY A 44 -22.74 11.52 -2.07
N GLU A 45 -21.70 11.78 -1.28
CA GLU A 45 -21.00 13.06 -1.29
C GLU A 45 -20.00 13.13 -2.46
N MET A 46 -19.75 14.33 -2.97
CA MET A 46 -18.65 14.58 -3.91
C MET A 46 -17.34 14.51 -3.14
N ALA A 47 -16.43 13.62 -3.53
CA ALA A 47 -15.18 13.41 -2.81
C ALA A 47 -13.96 13.46 -3.72
N PHE A 48 -12.89 14.05 -3.18
CA PHE A 48 -11.54 14.00 -3.74
C PHE A 48 -10.53 13.92 -2.59
N PRO A 49 -9.59 12.95 -2.57
CA PRO A 49 -9.43 11.86 -3.53
C PRO A 49 -10.49 10.75 -3.36
N TRP A 50 -10.75 10.04 -4.46
CA TRP A 50 -11.60 8.84 -4.49
C TRP A 50 -10.77 7.65 -4.97
N ILE A 51 -11.18 6.44 -4.58
CA ILE A 51 -10.55 5.19 -4.94
C ILE A 51 -11.56 4.38 -5.76
N ALA A 52 -11.12 3.88 -6.92
CA ALA A 52 -11.94 3.01 -7.77
C ALA A 52 -11.93 1.58 -7.21
N THR A 53 -13.05 0.86 -7.34
CA THR A 53 -13.05 -0.59 -7.13
C THR A 53 -12.07 -1.27 -8.11
N PRO A 54 -11.18 -2.15 -7.63
CA PRO A 54 -10.29 -2.95 -8.48
C PRO A 54 -11.07 -3.87 -9.43
N GLU A 55 -10.49 -4.16 -10.58
CA GLU A 55 -11.06 -5.15 -11.54
C GLU A 55 -10.74 -6.58 -11.13
N ASN A 56 -9.58 -6.81 -10.50
CA ASN A 56 -9.18 -8.12 -10.04
C ASN A 56 -10.06 -8.58 -8.85
N PRO A 57 -10.70 -9.76 -8.92
CA PRO A 57 -11.60 -10.24 -7.86
C PRO A 57 -10.91 -10.39 -6.50
N VAL A 58 -9.62 -10.77 -6.48
CA VAL A 58 -8.84 -10.94 -5.24
C VAL A 58 -8.58 -9.59 -4.58
N GLU A 59 -8.14 -8.60 -5.37
CA GLU A 59 -7.94 -7.24 -4.89
C GLU A 59 -9.25 -6.57 -4.50
N ARG A 60 -10.34 -6.91 -5.19
CA ARG A 60 -11.70 -6.40 -4.92
C ARG A 60 -12.21 -6.88 -3.58
N ASP A 61 -12.10 -8.17 -3.28
CA ASP A 61 -12.46 -8.72 -1.96
C ASP A 61 -11.66 -8.03 -0.85
N TYR A 62 -10.35 -7.94 -1.06
CA TYR A 62 -9.45 -7.23 -0.17
C TYR A 62 -9.86 -5.76 0.01
N PHE A 63 -10.22 -5.07 -1.07
CA PHE A 63 -10.66 -3.67 -1.04
C PHE A 63 -11.92 -3.49 -0.18
N PHE A 64 -12.93 -4.35 -0.32
CA PHE A 64 -14.15 -4.29 0.49
C PHE A 64 -13.90 -4.60 1.97
N ASN A 65 -12.97 -5.51 2.26
CA ASN A 65 -12.58 -5.85 3.64
C ASN A 65 -11.86 -4.71 4.38
N ASN A 66 -11.34 -3.70 3.67
CA ASN A 66 -10.70 -2.52 4.28
C ASN A 66 -11.64 -1.31 4.43
N LEU A 67 -12.92 -1.46 4.10
CA LEU A 67 -13.87 -0.38 4.30
C LEU A 67 -14.25 -0.25 5.78
N VAL A 68 -14.26 0.99 6.27
CA VAL A 68 -14.53 1.32 7.68
C VAL A 68 -15.73 2.24 7.83
N GLU A 69 -16.28 2.29 9.05
CA GLU A 69 -17.37 3.19 9.44
C GLU A 69 -18.61 3.05 8.52
N LEU A 70 -18.95 1.80 8.19
CA LEU A 70 -20.06 1.49 7.31
C LEU A 70 -21.38 1.34 8.08
N ASN A 71 -22.36 2.18 7.72
CA ASN A 71 -23.75 2.03 8.16
C ASN A 71 -24.41 0.79 7.53
N GLU A 72 -25.49 0.29 8.11
CA GLU A 72 -26.23 -0.87 7.60
C GLU A 72 -26.68 -0.71 6.14
N ASN A 73 -27.22 0.47 5.80
CA ASN A 73 -27.59 0.80 4.42
C ASN A 73 -26.39 0.77 3.45
N GLN A 74 -25.21 1.17 3.91
CA GLN A 74 -24.00 1.15 3.10
C GLN A 74 -23.47 -0.28 2.92
N ARG A 75 -23.59 -1.13 3.95
CA ARG A 75 -23.26 -2.56 3.86
C ARG A 75 -24.14 -3.28 2.84
N ALA A 76 -25.44 -2.98 2.82
CA ALA A 76 -26.36 -3.52 1.81
C ALA A 76 -25.94 -3.12 0.38
N ARG A 77 -25.56 -1.85 0.16
CA ARG A 77 -25.02 -1.38 -1.14
C ARG A 77 -23.72 -2.08 -1.51
N ILE A 78 -22.84 -2.35 -0.55
CA ILE A 78 -21.60 -3.10 -0.81
C ILE A 78 -21.91 -4.53 -1.23
N GLN A 79 -22.85 -5.21 -0.58
CA GLN A 79 -23.26 -6.55 -0.99
C GLN A 79 -23.83 -6.56 -2.42
N GLN A 80 -24.67 -5.59 -2.77
CA GLN A 80 -25.14 -5.41 -4.15
C GLN A 80 -23.99 -5.18 -5.14
N LEU A 81 -23.00 -4.36 -4.73
CA LEU A 81 -21.83 -4.08 -5.54
C LEU A 81 -20.96 -5.33 -5.73
N ILE A 82 -20.75 -6.13 -4.69
CA ILE A 82 -20.02 -7.41 -4.77
C ILE A 82 -20.70 -8.35 -5.77
N ASN A 83 -22.02 -8.52 -5.68
CA ASN A 83 -22.79 -9.43 -6.53
C ASN A 83 -22.85 -8.98 -8.00
N SER A 84 -22.90 -7.66 -8.25
CA SER A 84 -23.02 -7.11 -9.61
C SER A 84 -21.72 -7.08 -10.40
N ASN A 85 -20.58 -7.33 -9.76
CA ASN A 85 -19.24 -7.11 -10.29
C ASN A 85 -18.99 -5.70 -10.89
N SER A 86 -19.84 -4.71 -10.60
CA SER A 86 -19.71 -3.35 -11.14
C SER A 86 -18.56 -2.58 -10.47
N ARG A 87 -17.99 -1.60 -11.17
CA ARG A 87 -16.98 -0.68 -10.61
C ARG A 87 -17.67 0.53 -9.97
N ALA A 88 -17.23 0.92 -8.77
CA ALA A 88 -17.73 2.12 -8.10
C ALA A 88 -16.57 3.01 -7.62
N SER A 89 -16.86 4.30 -7.44
CA SER A 89 -15.94 5.24 -6.79
C SER A 89 -16.30 5.38 -5.32
N ILE A 90 -15.32 5.16 -4.44
CA ILE A 90 -15.48 5.27 -2.99
C ILE A 90 -14.57 6.39 -2.47
N CYS A 91 -15.07 7.22 -1.55
CA CYS A 91 -14.26 8.29 -0.96
C CYS A 91 -13.21 7.70 -0.01
N ARG A 92 -12.07 8.40 0.14
CA ARG A 92 -10.99 7.96 1.03
C ARG A 92 -11.41 7.86 2.49
N ARG A 93 -12.44 8.60 2.93
CA ARG A 93 -13.01 8.50 4.28
C ARG A 93 -13.48 7.09 4.64
N HIS A 94 -14.05 6.37 3.67
CA HIS A 94 -14.54 5.01 3.89
C HIS A 94 -13.46 3.95 3.74
N TYR A 95 -12.25 4.31 3.29
CA TYR A 95 -11.18 3.37 3.07
C TYR A 95 -10.13 3.52 4.16
N ARG A 96 -9.93 2.48 4.97
CA ARG A 96 -8.81 2.45 5.89
C ARG A 96 -7.55 2.25 5.05
N GLU A 97 -6.85 3.34 4.80
CA GLU A 97 -5.48 3.24 4.31
C GLU A 97 -4.76 2.34 5.30
N ARG A 98 -4.22 1.22 4.82
CA ARG A 98 -3.17 0.56 5.58
C ARG A 98 -2.16 1.66 5.76
N THR A 99 -2.08 2.24 6.98
CA THR A 99 -0.87 2.91 7.45
C THR A 99 0.20 2.03 6.92
N LYS A 100 1.00 2.55 5.96
CA LYS A 100 2.10 1.79 5.38
C LYS A 100 2.65 1.12 6.60
N ARG A 101 2.53 -0.22 6.69
CA ARG A 101 3.40 -0.91 7.63
C ARG A 101 4.70 -0.33 7.14
N THR A 102 5.34 0.50 7.96
CA THR A 102 6.75 0.71 7.84
C THR A 102 7.18 -0.74 7.84
N LEU A 103 7.32 -1.32 6.64
CA LEU A 103 8.07 -2.53 6.47
C LEU A 103 9.29 -2.14 7.27
N PRO A 104 9.57 -2.83 8.40
CA PRO A 104 10.75 -2.50 9.18
C PRO A 104 11.82 -2.38 8.13
N MET A 105 12.19 -1.12 7.84
CA MET A 105 13.14 -0.85 6.78
C MET A 105 14.29 -1.65 7.25
N CYS A 106 14.71 -2.62 6.44
CA CYS A 106 15.63 -3.66 6.84
C CYS A 106 16.75 -2.96 7.59
N ASP A 107 16.65 -2.93 8.93
CA ASP A 107 17.74 -2.62 9.80
C ASP A 107 18.49 -3.94 9.70
N GLU A 108 19.21 -4.07 8.58
CA GLU A 108 20.37 -4.91 8.50
C GLU A 108 21.16 -4.56 9.75
N ASP A 109 21.34 -5.55 10.61
CA ASP A 109 22.09 -5.52 11.87
C ASP A 109 21.28 -5.33 13.17
N ALA A 110 20.56 -6.38 13.58
CA ALA A 110 20.67 -6.88 14.97
C ALA A 110 20.28 -8.35 15.09
N ASN A 111 21.31 -9.18 14.94
CA ASN A 111 21.48 -10.50 15.53
C ASN A 111 20.90 -10.60 16.96
N GLU A 112 19.69 -11.15 17.12
CA GLU A 112 19.30 -11.82 18.36
C GLU A 112 18.89 -13.27 18.05
N LEU A 113 19.82 -14.16 18.39
CA LEU A 113 19.62 -15.60 18.54
C LEU A 113 18.42 -15.88 19.46
N ILE A 114 17.26 -16.14 18.87
CA ILE A 114 16.18 -16.80 19.61
C ILE A 114 16.56 -18.28 19.72
N VAL A 115 17.14 -18.61 20.86
CA VAL A 115 17.37 -19.97 21.35
C VAL A 115 16.04 -20.72 21.40
N ASP A 116 16.05 -21.92 20.82
CA ASP A 116 15.05 -22.97 20.90
C ASP A 116 14.26 -22.99 22.21
N LYS A 117 12.93 -22.86 22.09
CA LYS A 117 11.99 -23.36 23.09
C LYS A 117 10.95 -24.26 22.43
N SER A 118 11.40 -25.50 22.26
CA SER A 118 10.69 -26.75 22.46
C SER A 118 9.16 -26.74 22.39
N ALA A 119 8.68 -27.39 21.33
CA ALA A 119 7.52 -28.29 21.27
C ALA A 119 6.67 -28.43 22.54
N LYS A 120 5.39 -28.05 22.43
CA LYS A 120 4.32 -28.67 23.21
C LYS A 120 3.09 -28.91 22.34
N THR A 121 3.09 -30.07 21.68
CA THR A 121 1.92 -30.72 21.12
C THR A 121 0.98 -31.18 22.24
N ARG A 122 -0.31 -30.84 22.15
CA ARG A 122 -1.49 -31.43 22.81
C ARG A 122 -2.67 -30.52 22.46
N GLY A 123 -3.77 -30.93 21.84
CA GLY A 123 -4.29 -32.21 21.41
C GLY A 123 -5.71 -31.87 20.98
N GLU A 124 -5.97 -31.90 19.67
CA GLU A 124 -7.24 -31.50 19.09
C GLU A 124 -8.25 -32.64 19.22
N LYS A 125 -9.25 -32.48 20.09
CA LYS A 125 -10.45 -33.33 20.11
C LYS A 125 -11.51 -32.69 19.24
N VAL A 126 -11.59 -33.10 17.98
CA VAL A 126 -12.70 -32.78 17.07
C VAL A 126 -13.91 -33.64 17.47
N SER A 127 -14.80 -33.08 18.28
CA SER A 127 -16.12 -33.65 18.53
C SER A 127 -17.05 -33.34 17.36
N ARG A 128 -17.29 -34.37 16.55
CA ARG A 128 -18.15 -34.42 15.38
C ARG A 128 -19.62 -34.32 15.81
N THR A 129 -20.27 -33.17 15.66
CA THR A 129 -21.74 -33.06 15.78
C THR A 129 -22.39 -33.41 14.44
N LYS A 130 -23.37 -34.31 14.48
CA LYS A 130 -24.10 -34.83 13.32
C LYS A 130 -25.03 -33.76 12.72
N PRO A 131 -25.21 -33.71 11.39
CA PRO A 131 -26.21 -32.87 10.75
C PRO A 131 -27.62 -33.47 10.96
N THR A 132 -28.52 -32.66 11.52
CA THR A 132 -29.95 -32.94 11.62
C THR A 132 -30.61 -32.53 10.32
N THR A 133 -31.10 -33.50 9.55
CA THR A 133 -32.01 -33.30 8.42
C THR A 133 -33.41 -33.01 8.96
N VAL A 134 -33.94 -31.82 8.67
CA VAL A 134 -35.38 -31.53 8.80
C VAL A 134 -35.99 -31.57 7.40
N SER A 135 -36.90 -32.52 7.20
CA SER A 135 -37.80 -32.57 6.05
C SER A 135 -38.91 -31.54 6.24
N ALA A 136 -39.29 -30.84 5.18
CA ALA A 136 -40.47 -30.00 5.13
C ALA A 136 -41.48 -30.64 4.17
N ASP A 137 -42.71 -30.81 4.65
CA ASP A 137 -43.93 -31.14 3.90
C ASP A 137 -44.39 -29.96 3.01
#